data_AF-C2G1X7-F1
#
_entry.id   AF-C2G1X7-F1
#
_cell.length_a   1.000
_cell.length_b   1.000
_cell.length_c   1.000
_cell.angle_alpha   90.00
_cell.angle_beta   90.00
_cell.angle_gamma   90.00
#
_symmetry.space_group_name_H-M   'P 1'
#
loop_
_entity.id
_entity.type
_entity.pdbx_description
1 polymer ?
#
loop_
_entity_poly.entity_id
_entity_poly.type
_entity_poly.pdbx_seq_one_letter_code
_entity_poly.pdbx_strand_id
1 'polypeptide(L)'
;TLNMLRSQARVDVIVEPTLIMRFRMTSVSIYNSSSNARIAPVAANLDPSGLKVTTPSIPASLQINSTPLVYIPDPVNQPFETVNSIRQIYLFEKAKAASAGASEALSLIIGGHYDGSSTETYYKIELLSATATPAPLDLLRNHHYILKIVEISGEGYATKEAALAARPSNMQTSVLTLDGANQKITYFDEQYYLSMNNTNALFASNIAASVNINIQTNAPGWTHTPNGTWFTATKETVRIPNGFGGYSEILDMLVIKAPINTTGFMRQGSVTVTAGKIKVEIDVKQE
;
A
#
# COMPACT_ATOMS: atom_id res chain seq x y z
N THR A 1 -26.93 -9.62 23.61
CA THR A 1 -25.77 -10.03 22.78
C THR A 1 -24.58 -9.20 23.22
N LEU A 2 -23.41 -9.81 23.48
CA LEU A 2 -22.20 -9.06 23.84
C LEU A 2 -21.30 -8.98 22.60
N ASN A 3 -20.93 -7.76 22.21
CA ASN A 3 -20.05 -7.54 21.08
C ASN A 3 -18.59 -7.48 21.57
N MET A 4 -17.71 -8.25 20.94
CA MET A 4 -16.29 -8.34 21.32
C MET A 4 -15.39 -7.94 20.16
N LEU A 5 -14.25 -7.33 20.49
CA LEU A 5 -13.21 -6.92 19.54
C LEU A 5 -11.93 -7.68 19.78
N ARG A 6 -11.22 -8.01 18.71
CA ARG A 6 -9.84 -8.49 18.81
C ARG A 6 -8.95 -7.37 19.34
N SER A 7 -8.00 -7.72 20.20
CA SER A 7 -6.99 -6.79 20.73
C SER A 7 -5.80 -6.56 19.79
N GLN A 8 -5.72 -7.32 18.70
CA GLN A 8 -4.64 -7.30 17.72
C GLN A 8 -5.15 -6.89 16.34
N ALA A 9 -4.26 -6.29 15.55
CA ALA A 9 -4.36 -6.15 14.11
C ALA A 9 -3.83 -7.40 13.43
N ARG A 10 -4.38 -7.75 12.26
CA ARG A 10 -3.78 -8.73 11.37
C ARG A 10 -3.05 -8.00 10.25
N VAL A 11 -1.85 -8.45 9.92
CA VAL A 11 -1.10 -8.00 8.76
C VAL A 11 -0.85 -9.21 7.85
N ASP A 12 -1.17 -9.07 6.57
CA ASP A 12 -0.74 -10.02 5.54
C ASP A 12 0.24 -9.31 4.60
N VAL A 13 1.24 -10.05 4.13
CA VAL A 13 2.16 -9.62 3.07
C VAL A 13 1.96 -10.54 1.87
N ILE A 14 1.55 -9.96 0.74
CA ILE A 14 1.22 -10.69 -0.48
C ILE A 14 2.13 -10.21 -1.60
N VAL A 15 2.73 -11.10 -2.35
CA VAL A 15 3.51 -10.81 -3.56
C VAL A 15 2.60 -10.99 -4.78
N GLU A 16 2.50 -9.98 -5.65
CA GLU A 16 1.75 -10.07 -6.90
C GLU A 16 2.21 -11.27 -7.74
N PRO A 17 1.29 -12.07 -8.31
CA PRO A 17 1.65 -13.22 -9.15
C PRO A 17 2.56 -12.86 -10.34
N THR A 18 2.49 -11.63 -10.85
CA THR A 18 3.35 -11.14 -11.93
C THR A 18 4.83 -11.08 -11.56
N LEU A 19 5.16 -11.06 -10.26
CA LEU A 19 6.54 -10.97 -9.76
C LEU A 19 7.19 -12.31 -9.51
N ILE A 20 6.50 -13.42 -9.79
CA ILE A 20 6.91 -14.74 -9.35
C ILE A 20 8.29 -15.20 -9.84
N MET A 21 8.67 -14.83 -11.06
CA MET A 21 9.99 -15.16 -11.60
C MET A 21 11.10 -14.23 -11.08
N ARG A 22 10.73 -13.08 -10.50
CA ARG A 22 11.65 -12.01 -10.13
C ARG A 22 11.87 -11.91 -8.64
N PHE A 23 10.96 -12.39 -7.81
CA PHE A 23 11.10 -12.29 -6.38
C PHE A 23 10.51 -13.46 -5.62
N ARG A 24 11.29 -13.98 -4.69
CA ARG A 24 10.86 -15.01 -3.74
C ARG A 24 11.10 -14.51 -2.33
N MET A 25 10.01 -14.14 -1.65
CA MET A 25 10.04 -13.74 -0.24
C MET A 25 10.52 -14.91 0.63
N THR A 26 11.37 -14.61 1.61
CA THR A 26 11.97 -15.59 2.55
C THR A 26 11.62 -15.27 4.00
N SER A 27 11.44 -13.99 4.35
CA SER A 27 11.11 -13.58 5.71
C SER A 27 10.41 -12.22 5.76
N VAL A 28 9.65 -12.01 6.84
CA VAL A 28 9.10 -10.71 7.23
C VAL A 28 9.56 -10.42 8.66
N SER A 29 10.38 -9.37 8.85
CA SER A 29 10.88 -8.97 10.16
C SER A 29 10.23 -7.66 10.61
N ILE A 30 9.57 -7.64 11.77
CA ILE A 30 8.82 -6.50 12.29
C ILE A 30 9.62 -5.78 13.38
N TYR A 31 10.07 -4.57 13.09
CA TYR A 31 10.79 -3.70 14.02
C TYR A 31 9.85 -2.68 14.68
N ASN A 32 10.20 -2.22 15.89
CA ASN A 32 9.48 -1.20 16.66
C ASN A 32 8.02 -1.55 17.03
N SER A 33 7.66 -2.84 16.98
CA SER A 33 6.34 -3.34 17.37
C SER A 33 6.13 -3.29 18.89
N SER A 34 4.90 -2.99 19.30
CA SER A 34 4.52 -3.01 20.72
C SER A 34 4.56 -4.44 21.27
N SER A 35 5.15 -4.65 22.45
CA SER A 35 5.18 -5.95 23.15
C SER A 35 4.05 -6.10 24.17
N ASN A 36 3.35 -5.01 24.50
CA ASN A 36 2.17 -5.02 25.36
C ASN A 36 1.03 -4.17 24.78
N ALA A 37 -0.18 -4.38 25.30
CA ALA A 37 -1.38 -3.66 24.89
C ALA A 37 -2.43 -3.60 26.01
N ARG A 38 -3.40 -2.70 25.84
CA ARG A 38 -4.64 -2.74 26.64
C ARG A 38 -5.55 -3.86 26.15
N ILE A 39 -6.13 -4.63 27.08
CA ILE A 39 -7.11 -5.68 26.76
C ILE A 39 -8.36 -5.08 26.10
N ALA A 40 -8.94 -4.04 26.71
CA ALA A 40 -10.08 -3.29 26.15
C ALA A 40 -9.62 -1.97 25.51
N PRO A 41 -10.30 -1.49 24.45
CA PRO A 41 -10.03 -0.17 23.90
C PRO A 41 -10.43 0.93 24.90
N VAL A 42 -9.82 2.10 24.77
CA VAL A 42 -10.29 3.32 25.40
C VAL A 42 -11.65 3.66 24.80
N ALA A 43 -12.66 3.91 25.65
CA ALA A 43 -14.04 4.10 25.22
C ALA A 43 -14.20 5.23 24.18
N ALA A 44 -13.44 6.32 24.32
CA ALA A 44 -13.47 7.45 23.38
C ALA A 44 -12.89 7.12 21.99
N ASN A 45 -12.12 6.05 21.87
CA ASN A 45 -11.48 5.65 20.61
C ASN A 45 -12.32 4.64 19.81
N LEU A 46 -13.44 4.19 20.38
CA LEU A 46 -14.35 3.23 19.77
C LEU A 46 -15.45 3.98 19.03
N ASP A 47 -15.62 3.69 17.74
CA ASP A 47 -16.82 4.07 16.99
C ASP A 47 -18.01 3.24 17.52
N PRO A 48 -19.00 3.88 18.17
CA PRO A 48 -20.13 3.19 18.79
C PRO A 48 -21.02 2.47 17.77
N SER A 49 -20.99 2.89 16.51
CA SER A 49 -21.86 2.39 15.44
C SER A 49 -21.22 1.24 14.65
N GLY A 50 -19.89 1.13 14.67
CA GLY A 50 -19.14 0.25 13.78
C GLY A 50 -18.30 -0.85 14.45
N LEU A 51 -18.28 -0.96 15.79
CA LEU A 51 -17.37 -1.89 16.49
C LEU A 51 -15.91 -1.74 15.98
N LYS A 52 -15.50 -0.50 15.74
CA LYS A 52 -14.23 -0.17 15.10
C LYS A 52 -13.49 0.82 15.97
N VAL A 53 -12.17 0.66 16.07
CA VAL A 53 -11.31 1.65 16.71
C VAL A 53 -10.82 2.64 15.67
N THR A 54 -10.87 3.94 15.95
CA THR A 54 -10.39 5.00 15.05
C THR A 54 -9.06 5.60 15.48
N THR A 55 -8.59 5.27 16.69
CA THR A 55 -7.32 5.75 17.27
C THR A 55 -6.77 4.71 18.24
N PRO A 56 -5.46 4.42 18.28
CA PRO A 56 -4.94 3.31 19.08
C PRO A 56 -5.12 3.54 20.58
N SER A 57 -5.40 2.48 21.32
CA SER A 57 -5.57 2.49 22.77
C SER A 57 -4.26 2.09 23.47
N ILE A 58 -3.29 3.01 23.47
CA ILE A 58 -1.94 2.76 24.00
C ILE A 58 -1.94 2.66 25.54
N PRO A 59 -1.25 1.67 26.15
CA PRO A 59 -1.08 1.58 27.60
C PRO A 59 -0.20 2.72 28.14
N ALA A 60 -0.39 3.11 29.41
CA ALA A 60 0.37 4.20 30.02
C ALA A 60 1.90 3.92 30.08
N SER A 61 2.27 2.65 30.23
CA SER A 61 3.65 2.19 30.06
C SER A 61 3.72 1.29 28.83
N LEU A 62 3.97 1.89 27.67
CA LEU A 62 4.18 1.16 26.43
C LEU A 62 5.55 0.48 26.45
N GLN A 63 5.57 -0.79 26.09
CA GLN A 63 6.78 -1.57 25.89
C GLN A 63 6.91 -1.92 24.40
N ILE A 64 8.13 -1.87 23.89
CA ILE A 64 8.48 -2.22 22.51
C ILE A 64 9.28 -3.51 22.54
N ASN A 65 9.09 -4.37 21.55
CA ASN A 65 9.94 -5.55 21.39
C ASN A 65 11.39 -5.11 21.19
N SER A 66 12.28 -5.57 22.06
CA SER A 66 13.72 -5.23 22.02
C SER A 66 14.47 -5.90 20.86
N THR A 67 13.84 -6.88 20.23
CA THR A 67 14.31 -7.58 19.03
C THR A 67 13.17 -7.64 18.01
N PRO A 68 13.47 -7.71 16.71
CA PRO A 68 12.42 -7.81 15.70
C PRO A 68 11.67 -9.13 15.84
N LEU A 69 10.35 -9.07 15.64
CA LEU A 69 9.56 -10.29 15.46
C LEU A 69 9.81 -10.82 14.05
N VAL A 70 10.26 -12.06 13.91
CA VAL A 70 10.60 -12.66 12.61
C VAL A 70 9.57 -13.72 12.24
N TYR A 71 8.97 -13.55 11.07
CA TYR A 71 8.00 -14.47 10.49
C TYR A 71 8.58 -15.07 9.23
N ILE A 72 8.45 -16.39 9.10
CA ILE A 72 8.84 -17.13 7.90
C ILE A 72 7.55 -17.48 7.15
N PRO A 73 7.34 -16.92 5.94
CA PRO A 73 6.22 -17.29 5.09
C PRO A 73 6.13 -18.79 4.86
N ASP A 74 4.91 -19.30 4.70
CA ASP A 74 4.72 -20.72 4.39
C ASP A 74 5.37 -21.06 3.04
N PRO A 75 6.10 -22.18 2.93
CA PRO A 75 6.72 -22.56 1.67
C PRO A 75 5.64 -22.89 0.64
N VAL A 76 5.85 -22.45 -0.59
CA VAL A 76 5.05 -22.88 -1.75
C VAL A 76 5.73 -24.07 -2.42
N ASN A 77 4.94 -25.11 -2.69
CA ASN A 77 5.43 -26.36 -3.29
C ASN A 77 5.09 -26.47 -4.78
N GLN A 78 4.28 -25.55 -5.32
CA GLN A 78 3.90 -25.53 -6.73
C GLN A 78 4.83 -24.61 -7.52
N PRO A 79 5.24 -25.02 -8.74
CA PRO A 79 5.83 -24.07 -9.66
C PRO A 79 4.78 -23.01 -9.99
N PHE A 80 5.20 -21.75 -10.05
CA PHE A 80 4.32 -20.62 -10.37
C PHE A 80 3.32 -20.19 -9.27
N GLU A 81 3.61 -20.48 -7.97
CA GLU A 81 3.01 -19.74 -6.84
C GLU A 81 3.98 -18.77 -6.14
N THR A 82 3.46 -17.60 -5.72
CA THR A 82 4.23 -16.63 -4.94
C THR A 82 4.25 -17.01 -3.46
N VAL A 83 5.40 -16.81 -2.81
CA VAL A 83 5.52 -16.99 -1.37
C VAL A 83 4.87 -15.80 -0.67
N ASN A 84 3.84 -16.06 0.14
CA ASN A 84 3.05 -15.04 0.84
C ASN A 84 3.05 -15.29 2.36
N SER A 85 2.93 -14.23 3.16
CA SER A 85 2.68 -14.31 4.61
C SER A 85 1.23 -13.95 4.87
N ILE A 86 0.37 -14.97 5.03
CA ILE A 86 -1.08 -14.82 5.18
C ILE A 86 -1.49 -15.45 6.50
N ARG A 87 -2.23 -14.71 7.35
CA ARG A 87 -2.68 -15.18 8.70
C ARG A 87 -1.53 -15.55 9.65
N GLN A 88 -0.36 -14.95 9.48
CA GLN A 88 0.80 -15.22 10.32
C GLN A 88 1.12 -14.07 11.29
N ILE A 89 0.92 -12.82 10.86
CA ILE A 89 1.37 -11.64 11.59
C ILE A 89 0.19 -11.01 12.33
N TYR A 90 0.26 -11.07 13.66
CA TYR A 90 -0.70 -10.43 14.56
C TYR A 90 0.03 -9.48 15.50
N LEU A 91 -0.33 -8.20 15.44
CA LEU A 91 0.40 -7.14 16.11
C LEU A 91 -0.53 -6.35 17.04
N PHE A 92 0.02 -5.91 18.17
CA PHE A 92 -0.66 -4.95 19.04
C PHE A 92 -0.67 -3.56 18.44
N GLU A 93 -1.58 -2.73 18.93
CA GLU A 93 -1.71 -1.35 18.49
C GLU A 93 -0.39 -0.58 18.62
N LYS A 94 -0.18 0.31 17.66
CA LYS A 94 0.98 1.19 17.61
C LYS A 94 0.54 2.52 17.06
N ALA A 95 0.91 3.59 17.77
CA ALA A 95 0.71 4.94 17.28
C ALA A 95 1.59 5.18 16.06
N LYS A 96 1.07 5.94 15.11
CA LYS A 96 1.79 6.42 13.95
C LYS A 96 3.07 7.15 14.36
N ALA A 97 4.11 7.03 13.54
CA ALA A 97 5.35 7.77 13.72
C ALA A 97 5.14 9.27 13.49
N ALA A 98 6.11 10.10 13.94
CA ALA A 98 6.03 11.54 13.73
C ALA A 98 6.13 11.94 12.25
N SER A 99 6.88 11.16 11.47
CA SER A 99 7.07 11.33 10.02
C SER A 99 7.44 10.00 9.36
N ALA A 100 7.29 9.92 8.04
CA ALA A 100 7.79 8.78 7.27
C ALA A 100 9.32 8.68 7.39
N GLY A 101 9.86 7.48 7.53
CA GLY A 101 11.29 7.24 7.73
C GLY A 101 11.80 7.51 9.16
N ALA A 102 10.94 7.86 10.11
CA ALA A 102 11.36 8.08 11.50
C ALA A 102 11.85 6.78 12.14
N SER A 103 12.87 6.86 13.01
CA SER A 103 13.55 5.67 13.54
C SER A 103 12.68 4.82 14.46
N GLU A 104 11.65 5.41 15.06
CA GLU A 104 10.66 4.76 15.92
C GLU A 104 9.49 4.13 15.16
N ALA A 105 9.42 4.34 13.84
CA ALA A 105 8.31 3.87 13.00
C ALA A 105 8.22 2.35 13.00
N LEU A 106 6.99 1.83 13.06
CA LEU A 106 6.73 0.40 12.83
C LEU A 106 7.17 0.08 11.40
N SER A 107 8.18 -0.79 11.28
CA SER A 107 8.82 -1.12 10.01
C SER A 107 8.76 -2.60 9.77
N LEU A 108 8.36 -2.99 8.57
CA LEU A 108 8.47 -4.36 8.08
C LEU A 108 9.67 -4.44 7.15
N ILE A 109 10.61 -5.33 7.46
CA ILE A 109 11.74 -5.64 6.60
C ILE A 109 11.47 -6.97 5.92
N ILE A 110 11.29 -6.92 4.60
CA ILE A 110 11.04 -8.09 3.75
C ILE A 110 12.38 -8.62 3.25
N GLY A 111 12.71 -9.85 3.65
CA GLY A 111 13.82 -10.59 3.05
C GLY A 111 13.33 -11.36 1.82
N GLY A 112 14.17 -11.46 0.80
CA GLY A 112 13.92 -12.36 -0.31
C GLY A 112 15.07 -12.44 -1.31
N HIS A 113 14.93 -13.36 -2.26
CA HIS A 113 15.82 -13.49 -3.40
C HIS A 113 15.23 -12.74 -4.59
N TYR A 114 16.05 -11.89 -5.22
CA TYR A 114 15.68 -11.08 -6.37
C TYR A 114 16.37 -11.60 -7.64
N ASP A 115 15.60 -11.70 -8.72
CA ASP A 115 16.05 -11.96 -10.09
C ASP A 115 16.99 -13.18 -10.26
N GLY A 116 16.66 -14.26 -9.55
CA GLY A 116 17.43 -15.51 -9.60
C GLY A 116 18.72 -15.50 -8.77
N SER A 117 19.03 -14.41 -8.06
CA SER A 117 20.18 -14.33 -7.15
C SER A 117 20.03 -15.30 -5.98
N SER A 118 21.13 -15.95 -5.60
CA SER A 118 21.20 -16.77 -4.38
C SER A 118 21.49 -15.95 -3.12
N THR A 119 21.87 -14.68 -3.28
CA THR A 119 22.08 -13.76 -2.18
C THR A 119 20.73 -13.18 -1.74
N GLU A 120 20.44 -13.22 -0.45
CA GLU A 120 19.24 -12.59 0.10
C GLU A 120 19.43 -11.06 0.17
N THR A 121 18.36 -10.33 -0.15
CA THR A 121 18.32 -8.87 -0.09
C THR A 121 17.07 -8.38 0.66
N TYR A 122 17.10 -7.15 1.17
CA TYR A 122 16.15 -6.67 2.17
C TYR A 122 15.47 -5.37 1.77
N TYR A 123 14.15 -5.31 1.94
CA TYR A 123 13.32 -4.16 1.57
C TYR A 123 12.55 -3.63 2.78
N LYS A 124 12.52 -2.31 2.98
CA LYS A 124 11.77 -1.68 4.07
C LYS A 124 10.39 -1.24 3.62
N ILE A 125 9.37 -1.57 4.40
CA ILE A 125 7.99 -1.13 4.25
C ILE A 125 7.54 -0.44 5.54
N GLU A 126 6.84 0.69 5.40
CA GLU A 126 6.21 1.42 6.49
C GLU A 126 4.69 1.51 6.26
N LEU A 127 3.91 1.58 7.34
CA LEU A 127 2.46 1.85 7.25
C LEU A 127 2.23 3.33 7.02
N LEU A 128 1.99 3.71 5.77
CA LEU A 128 1.84 5.11 5.36
C LEU A 128 0.46 5.36 4.74
N SER A 129 -0.07 6.54 4.97
CA SER A 129 -1.33 6.99 4.40
C SER A 129 -1.13 7.25 2.93
N ALA A 130 -2.15 6.94 2.17
CA ALA A 130 -2.17 7.25 0.76
C ALA A 130 -2.72 8.66 0.55
N THR A 131 -1.90 9.66 0.84
CA THR A 131 -2.24 11.10 0.71
C THR A 131 -1.18 11.83 -0.13
N ALA A 132 -1.44 13.08 -0.51
CA ALA A 132 -0.49 13.99 -1.19
C ALA A 132 0.79 14.26 -0.38
N THR A 133 0.82 13.86 0.88
CA THR A 133 2.03 13.72 1.68
C THR A 133 1.78 12.51 2.58
N PRO A 134 2.45 11.36 2.34
CA PRO A 134 2.23 10.14 3.09
C PRO A 134 2.56 10.38 4.55
N ALA A 135 1.54 10.36 5.38
CA ALA A 135 1.67 10.45 6.81
C ALA A 135 1.73 9.03 7.37
N PRO A 136 2.56 8.76 8.37
CA PRO A 136 2.47 7.49 9.09
C PRO A 136 1.04 7.20 9.55
N LEU A 137 0.64 5.92 9.45
CA LEU A 137 -0.65 5.43 9.91
C LEU A 137 -0.54 4.76 11.27
N ASP A 138 -1.62 4.83 12.03
CA ASP A 138 -1.78 4.03 13.22
C ASP A 138 -2.01 2.56 12.82
N LEU A 139 -1.42 1.65 13.60
CA LEU A 139 -1.80 0.25 13.59
C LEU A 139 -2.91 0.05 14.63
N LEU A 140 -4.11 -0.26 14.16
CA LEU A 140 -5.33 -0.30 14.95
C LEU A 140 -5.78 -1.73 15.23
N ARG A 141 -6.28 -1.99 16.43
CA ARG A 141 -6.80 -3.32 16.78
C ARG A 141 -8.00 -3.67 15.93
N ASN A 142 -8.22 -4.97 15.72
CA ASN A 142 -9.36 -5.46 14.96
C ASN A 142 -9.43 -4.88 13.54
N HIS A 143 -8.28 -4.60 12.92
CA HIS A 143 -8.17 -4.25 11.50
C HIS A 143 -7.34 -5.31 10.78
N HIS A 144 -7.62 -5.48 9.48
CA HIS A 144 -6.82 -6.31 8.59
C HIS A 144 -6.10 -5.45 7.56
N TYR A 145 -4.78 -5.38 7.69
CA TYR A 145 -3.89 -4.72 6.75
C TYR A 145 -3.34 -5.74 5.76
N ILE A 146 -3.55 -5.51 4.48
CA ILE A 146 -2.98 -6.32 3.39
C ILE A 146 -1.95 -5.47 2.68
N LEU A 147 -0.69 -5.85 2.82
CA LEU A 147 0.45 -5.22 2.16
C LEU A 147 0.77 -6.02 0.89
N LYS A 148 0.40 -5.49 -0.27
CA LYS A 148 0.64 -6.16 -1.55
C LYS A 148 1.91 -5.60 -2.19
N ILE A 149 2.94 -6.43 -2.34
CA ILE A 149 4.14 -6.11 -3.11
C ILE A 149 3.76 -6.20 -4.59
N VAL A 150 3.75 -5.05 -5.25
CA VAL A 150 3.21 -4.89 -6.61
C VAL A 150 4.26 -4.71 -7.68
N GLU A 151 5.45 -4.24 -7.30
CA GLU A 151 6.58 -4.11 -8.20
C GLU A 151 7.89 -4.17 -7.40
N ILE A 152 8.93 -4.73 -8.02
CA ILE A 152 10.30 -4.70 -7.51
C ILE A 152 11.21 -4.25 -8.65
N SER A 153 11.87 -3.12 -8.46
CA SER A 153 12.66 -2.44 -9.49
C SER A 153 14.16 -2.75 -9.42
N GLY A 154 14.62 -3.44 -8.37
CA GLY A 154 16.03 -3.81 -8.19
C GLY A 154 16.30 -4.58 -6.91
N GLU A 155 17.58 -4.88 -6.69
CA GLU A 155 18.05 -5.42 -5.41
C GLU A 155 17.75 -4.43 -4.27
N GLY A 156 17.39 -4.94 -3.10
CA GLY A 156 17.25 -4.17 -1.89
C GLY A 156 18.58 -3.91 -1.18
N TYR A 157 18.53 -3.72 0.13
CA TYR A 157 19.70 -3.54 0.97
C TYR A 157 20.38 -4.87 1.29
N ALA A 158 21.69 -4.81 1.55
CA ALA A 158 22.49 -6.00 1.87
C ALA A 158 22.19 -6.59 3.27
N THR A 159 21.66 -5.80 4.21
CA THR A 159 21.33 -6.26 5.57
C THR A 159 20.00 -5.67 6.05
N LYS A 160 19.38 -6.31 7.04
CA LYS A 160 18.14 -5.82 7.66
C LYS A 160 18.35 -4.49 8.37
N GLU A 161 19.51 -4.31 9.00
CA GLU A 161 19.88 -3.09 9.71
C GLU A 161 20.08 -1.92 8.75
N ALA A 162 20.71 -2.18 7.59
CA ALA A 162 20.85 -1.19 6.53
C ALA A 162 19.48 -0.79 5.97
N ALA A 163 18.59 -1.76 5.74
CA ALA A 163 17.22 -1.50 5.31
C ALA A 163 16.45 -0.66 6.35
N LEU A 164 16.55 -1.01 7.63
CA LEU A 164 15.88 -0.30 8.73
C LEU A 164 16.31 1.16 8.84
N ALA A 165 17.62 1.41 8.74
CA ALA A 165 18.21 2.75 8.81
C ALA A 165 17.94 3.61 7.56
N ALA A 166 17.61 2.97 6.44
CA ALA A 166 17.34 3.64 5.18
C ALA A 166 15.85 4.00 5.01
N ARG A 167 15.56 4.69 3.91
CA ARG A 167 14.19 4.88 3.42
C ARG A 167 13.74 3.64 2.62
N PRO A 168 12.43 3.37 2.50
CA PRO A 168 11.93 2.40 1.53
C PRO A 168 12.53 2.61 0.15
N SER A 169 12.96 1.52 -0.51
CA SER A 169 13.59 1.55 -1.83
C SER A 169 13.35 0.23 -2.55
N ASN A 170 13.32 0.29 -3.89
CA ASN A 170 13.30 -0.83 -4.84
C ASN A 170 12.15 -1.84 -4.72
N MET A 171 11.21 -1.61 -3.80
CA MET A 171 10.00 -2.40 -3.62
C MET A 171 8.80 -1.48 -3.45
N GLN A 172 7.80 -1.73 -4.28
CA GLN A 172 6.54 -1.01 -4.29
C GLN A 172 5.47 -1.83 -3.57
N THR A 173 4.79 -1.21 -2.60
CA THR A 173 3.76 -1.92 -1.82
C THR A 173 2.47 -1.15 -1.64
N SER A 174 1.36 -1.73 -2.08
CA SER A 174 0.03 -1.19 -1.79
C SER A 174 -0.46 -1.62 -0.42
N VAL A 175 -1.18 -0.73 0.28
CA VAL A 175 -1.74 -1.02 1.60
C VAL A 175 -3.26 -0.97 1.52
N LEU A 176 -3.89 -2.14 1.57
CA LEU A 176 -5.33 -2.26 1.67
C LEU A 176 -5.72 -2.51 3.13
N THR A 177 -6.45 -1.57 3.73
CA THR A 177 -7.05 -1.78 5.06
C THR A 177 -8.49 -2.22 4.88
N LEU A 178 -8.78 -3.48 5.19
CA LEU A 178 -10.14 -3.99 5.26
C LEU A 178 -10.70 -3.62 6.63
N ASP A 179 -11.23 -2.40 6.71
CA ASP A 179 -12.28 -1.90 7.62
C ASP A 179 -12.43 -0.38 7.41
N GLY A 180 -13.50 0.04 6.73
CA GLY A 180 -13.94 1.45 6.66
C GLY A 180 -13.21 2.36 5.64
N ALA A 181 -13.66 2.25 4.39
CA ALA A 181 -13.95 3.33 3.44
C ALA A 181 -12.89 3.95 2.50
N ASN A 182 -11.57 3.79 2.69
CA ASN A 182 -10.61 4.37 1.74
C ASN A 182 -9.50 3.39 1.33
N GLN A 183 -9.70 2.73 0.19
CA GLN A 183 -8.70 1.88 -0.45
C GLN A 183 -7.80 2.76 -1.33
N LYS A 184 -6.50 2.68 -1.13
CA LYS A 184 -5.52 3.37 -1.96
C LYS A 184 -4.24 2.57 -2.04
N ILE A 185 -3.56 2.69 -3.16
CA ILE A 185 -2.40 1.91 -3.58
C ILE A 185 -1.24 2.91 -3.69
N THR A 186 -0.21 2.74 -2.87
CA THR A 186 0.94 3.64 -2.84
C THR A 186 2.20 2.91 -3.27
N TYR A 187 3.02 3.61 -4.04
CA TYR A 187 4.29 3.17 -4.57
C TYR A 187 5.37 4.12 -4.02
N PHE A 188 6.52 3.63 -3.57
CA PHE A 188 7.70 4.36 -3.09
C PHE A 188 8.96 3.99 -3.90
N ASP A 189 9.77 4.98 -4.29
CA ASP A 189 11.19 4.78 -4.59
C ASP A 189 12.07 5.44 -3.50
N GLU A 190 13.39 5.45 -3.69
CA GLU A 190 14.36 6.03 -2.74
C GLU A 190 14.08 7.49 -2.34
N GLN A 191 13.44 8.26 -3.23
CA GLN A 191 13.30 9.70 -3.12
C GLN A 191 11.84 10.16 -3.14
N TYR A 192 10.97 9.44 -3.83
CA TYR A 192 9.61 9.84 -4.14
C TYR A 192 8.59 8.75 -3.83
N TYR A 193 7.32 9.12 -3.83
CA TYR A 193 6.20 8.18 -3.81
C TYR A 193 5.18 8.54 -4.90
N LEU A 194 4.36 7.58 -5.30
CA LEU A 194 3.23 7.73 -6.20
C LEU A 194 2.05 6.96 -5.62
N SER A 195 0.98 7.65 -5.25
CA SER A 195 -0.24 7.07 -4.68
C SER A 195 -1.40 7.21 -5.64
N MET A 196 -2.23 6.17 -5.72
CA MET A 196 -3.46 6.15 -6.49
C MET A 196 -4.62 5.47 -5.77
N ASN A 197 -5.86 5.81 -6.12
CA ASN A 197 -7.05 5.15 -5.57
C ASN A 197 -7.31 3.78 -6.23
N ASN A 198 -6.83 3.55 -7.44
CA ASN A 198 -7.02 2.29 -8.15
C ASN A 198 -5.95 2.11 -9.25
N THR A 199 -5.66 0.87 -9.61
CA THR A 199 -4.79 0.47 -10.74
C THR A 199 -5.58 -0.22 -11.86
N ASN A 200 -6.91 -0.21 -11.77
CA ASN A 200 -7.80 -0.77 -12.79
C ASN A 200 -8.84 0.27 -13.24
N ALA A 201 -9.03 0.37 -14.55
CA ALA A 201 -10.11 1.11 -15.17
C ALA A 201 -10.98 0.15 -15.99
N LEU A 202 -12.14 -0.19 -15.44
CA LEU A 202 -13.11 -1.10 -16.05
C LEU A 202 -14.27 -0.31 -16.64
N PHE A 203 -14.62 -0.60 -17.89
CA PHE A 203 -15.68 0.06 -18.62
C PHE A 203 -16.71 -0.96 -19.11
N ALA A 204 -17.99 -0.63 -18.99
CA ALA A 204 -19.03 -1.40 -19.66
C ALA A 204 -19.04 -1.09 -21.17
N SER A 205 -19.29 -2.10 -22.00
CA SER A 205 -19.30 -1.96 -23.46
C SER A 205 -20.43 -1.06 -23.99
N ASN A 206 -21.54 -0.93 -23.29
CA ASN A 206 -22.76 -0.29 -23.78
C ASN A 206 -22.87 1.21 -23.47
N ILE A 207 -21.88 1.82 -22.81
CA ILE A 207 -21.92 3.22 -22.39
C ILE A 207 -20.55 3.88 -22.51
N ALA A 208 -20.54 5.14 -22.98
CA ALA A 208 -19.35 5.98 -22.89
C ALA A 208 -19.20 6.48 -21.45
N ALA A 209 -18.04 6.25 -20.85
CA ALA A 209 -17.81 6.53 -19.44
C ALA A 209 -16.39 7.03 -19.18
N SER A 210 -16.18 7.55 -17.97
CA SER A 210 -14.88 7.99 -17.47
C SER A 210 -14.56 7.35 -16.13
N VAL A 211 -13.33 6.87 -15.98
CA VAL A 211 -12.76 6.44 -14.70
C VAL A 211 -11.73 7.47 -14.27
N ASN A 212 -11.85 7.86 -13.00
CA ASN A 212 -11.01 8.87 -12.39
C ASN A 212 -10.03 8.21 -11.42
N ILE A 213 -8.74 8.34 -11.73
CA ILE A 213 -7.67 7.84 -10.89
C ILE A 213 -6.99 9.04 -10.24
N ASN A 214 -7.20 9.20 -8.93
CA ASN A 214 -6.56 10.24 -8.14
C ASN A 214 -5.07 9.92 -8.05
N ILE A 215 -4.20 10.85 -8.43
CA ILE A 215 -2.75 10.70 -8.39
C ILE A 215 -2.19 11.67 -7.36
N GLN A 216 -1.33 11.15 -6.48
CA GLN A 216 -0.65 11.93 -5.45
C GLN A 216 0.83 11.55 -5.42
N THR A 217 1.73 12.53 -5.48
CA THR A 217 3.18 12.29 -5.50
C THR A 217 3.94 13.50 -4.92
N ASN A 218 5.09 13.26 -4.29
CA ASN A 218 6.07 14.29 -3.94
C ASN A 218 7.19 14.43 -5.00
N ALA A 219 7.13 13.68 -6.10
CA ALA A 219 8.01 13.93 -7.23
C ALA A 219 7.75 15.34 -7.78
N PRO A 220 8.75 16.00 -8.41
CA PRO A 220 8.56 17.30 -9.06
C PRO A 220 7.41 17.33 -10.08
N GLY A 221 7.03 16.17 -10.59
CA GLY A 221 5.84 15.95 -11.40
C GLY A 221 5.64 14.46 -11.72
N TRP A 222 4.57 14.18 -12.46
CA TRP A 222 4.28 12.85 -13.00
C TRP A 222 3.79 12.94 -14.45
N THR A 223 4.06 11.90 -15.23
CA THR A 223 3.64 11.75 -16.62
C THR A 223 2.79 10.49 -16.79
N HIS A 224 2.08 10.38 -17.91
CA HIS A 224 1.34 9.17 -18.29
C HIS A 224 1.63 8.80 -19.74
N THR A 225 1.59 7.52 -20.06
CA THR A 225 1.77 6.98 -21.41
C THR A 225 0.71 5.93 -21.67
N PRO A 226 -0.33 6.22 -22.47
CA PRO A 226 -1.35 5.23 -22.81
C PRO A 226 -0.82 4.22 -23.83
N ASN A 227 -1.22 2.97 -23.64
CA ASN A 227 -1.01 1.84 -24.54
C ASN A 227 -2.38 1.29 -24.95
N GLY A 228 -2.95 1.88 -26.00
CA GLY A 228 -4.25 1.54 -26.55
C GLY A 228 -4.83 2.72 -27.34
N THR A 229 -5.49 2.42 -28.46
CA THR A 229 -6.03 3.43 -29.38
C THR A 229 -7.52 3.70 -29.16
N TRP A 230 -8.18 2.91 -28.33
CA TRP A 230 -9.63 2.91 -28.16
C TRP A 230 -10.12 3.73 -26.95
N PHE A 231 -9.22 4.25 -26.12
CA PHE A 231 -9.52 5.13 -24.99
C PHE A 231 -8.59 6.35 -25.01
N THR A 232 -8.93 7.38 -24.24
CA THR A 232 -8.04 8.51 -23.97
C THR A 232 -7.67 8.55 -22.50
N ALA A 233 -6.48 9.05 -22.21
CA ALA A 233 -5.99 9.28 -20.86
C ALA A 233 -5.47 10.72 -20.80
N THR A 234 -5.95 11.51 -19.84
CA THR A 234 -5.56 12.92 -19.68
C THR A 234 -5.23 13.23 -18.24
N LYS A 235 -4.16 14.01 -18.04
CA LYS A 235 -3.83 14.58 -16.74
C LYS A 235 -4.72 15.80 -16.49
N GLU A 236 -5.43 15.79 -15.36
CA GLU A 236 -6.26 16.91 -14.91
C GLU A 236 -5.87 17.29 -13.47
N THR A 237 -5.95 18.58 -13.13
CA THR A 237 -5.75 19.06 -11.76
C THR A 237 -7.04 19.71 -11.29
N VAL A 238 -7.68 19.13 -10.29
CA VAL A 238 -8.90 19.64 -9.67
C VAL A 238 -8.53 20.47 -8.45
N ARG A 239 -8.99 21.72 -8.41
CA ARG A 239 -8.82 22.61 -7.27
C ARG A 239 -10.16 22.73 -6.55
N ILE A 240 -10.23 22.22 -5.32
CA ILE A 240 -11.45 22.27 -4.51
C ILE A 240 -11.48 23.60 -3.76
N PRO A 241 -12.45 24.50 -4.00
CA PRO A 241 -12.53 25.78 -3.29
C PRO A 241 -12.86 25.58 -1.80
N ASN A 242 -12.22 26.34 -0.91
CA ASN A 242 -12.46 26.27 0.54
C ASN A 242 -13.61 27.18 1.01
N GLY A 243 -14.33 27.84 0.12
CA GLY A 243 -15.41 28.77 0.46
C GLY A 243 -14.98 30.15 0.96
N PHE A 244 -13.67 30.40 1.13
CA PHE A 244 -13.11 31.67 1.64
C PHE A 244 -12.13 32.34 0.67
N GLY A 245 -12.27 32.07 -0.64
CA GLY A 245 -11.40 32.64 -1.67
C GLY A 245 -10.03 31.94 -1.81
N GLY A 246 -9.87 30.75 -1.23
CA GLY A 246 -8.73 29.85 -1.43
C GLY A 246 -9.16 28.44 -1.83
N TYR A 247 -8.20 27.51 -1.86
CA TYR A 247 -8.44 26.09 -2.15
C TYR A 247 -8.18 25.24 -0.91
N SER A 248 -9.07 24.28 -0.62
CA SER A 248 -8.91 23.34 0.50
C SER A 248 -8.02 22.16 0.13
N GLU A 249 -8.09 21.72 -1.13
CA GLU A 249 -7.30 20.61 -1.67
C GLU A 249 -6.98 20.85 -3.15
N ILE A 250 -5.79 20.41 -3.57
CA ILE A 250 -5.40 20.29 -4.98
C ILE A 250 -5.22 18.79 -5.24
N LEU A 251 -6.02 18.25 -6.15
CA LEU A 251 -5.99 16.84 -6.54
C LEU A 251 -5.50 16.73 -7.98
N ASP A 252 -4.39 16.05 -8.19
CA ASP A 252 -4.00 15.60 -9.51
C ASP A 252 -4.74 14.30 -9.83
N MET A 253 -5.19 14.16 -11.08
CA MET A 253 -5.97 13.02 -11.52
C MET A 253 -5.54 12.58 -12.92
N LEU A 254 -5.57 11.28 -13.15
CA LEU A 254 -5.60 10.69 -14.47
C LEU A 254 -7.06 10.36 -14.81
N VAL A 255 -7.58 11.01 -15.83
CA VAL A 255 -8.94 10.78 -16.32
C VAL A 255 -8.86 9.90 -17.55
N ILE A 256 -9.40 8.68 -17.45
CA ILE A 256 -9.44 7.72 -18.54
C ILE A 256 -10.87 7.69 -19.09
N LYS A 257 -11.04 7.94 -20.39
CA LYS A 257 -12.35 7.95 -21.06
C LYS A 257 -12.40 6.87 -22.14
N ALA A 258 -13.44 6.05 -22.10
CA ALA A 258 -13.73 5.05 -23.12
C ALA A 258 -15.05 5.37 -23.83
N PRO A 259 -15.11 5.28 -25.17
CA PRO A 259 -16.35 5.36 -25.93
C PRO A 259 -17.14 4.05 -25.81
N ILE A 260 -18.37 4.04 -26.33
CA ILE A 260 -19.14 2.79 -26.48
C ILE A 260 -18.37 1.78 -27.34
N ASN A 261 -18.37 0.51 -26.94
CA ASN A 261 -17.78 -0.59 -27.68
C ASN A 261 -18.80 -1.23 -28.61
N THR A 262 -18.77 -0.86 -29.89
CA THR A 262 -19.64 -1.45 -30.92
C THR A 262 -19.07 -2.69 -31.58
N THR A 263 -17.85 -3.11 -31.22
CA THR A 263 -17.16 -4.22 -31.91
C THR A 263 -17.55 -5.60 -31.41
N GLY A 264 -18.22 -5.70 -30.25
CA GLY A 264 -18.63 -6.99 -29.66
C GLY A 264 -17.48 -7.83 -29.09
N PHE A 265 -16.24 -7.37 -29.20
CA PHE A 265 -15.05 -7.98 -28.62
C PHE A 265 -14.57 -7.20 -27.41
N MET A 266 -14.04 -7.90 -26.40
CA MET A 266 -13.35 -7.28 -25.27
C MET A 266 -12.15 -6.46 -25.75
N ARG A 267 -11.95 -5.29 -25.16
CA ARG A 267 -10.78 -4.45 -25.43
C ARG A 267 -9.91 -4.36 -24.19
N GLN A 268 -8.60 -4.46 -24.41
CA GLN A 268 -7.60 -4.33 -23.36
C GLN A 268 -6.58 -3.27 -23.78
N GLY A 269 -5.99 -2.62 -22.79
CA GLY A 269 -4.91 -1.67 -22.93
C GLY A 269 -4.39 -1.29 -21.55
N SER A 270 -3.43 -0.38 -21.49
CA SER A 270 -2.87 0.08 -20.22
C SER A 270 -2.50 1.56 -20.24
N VAL A 271 -2.34 2.17 -19.08
CA VAL A 271 -1.70 3.49 -18.95
C VAL A 271 -0.54 3.37 -17.98
N THR A 272 0.68 3.64 -18.44
CA THR A 272 1.84 3.73 -17.55
C THR A 272 1.91 5.12 -16.95
N VAL A 273 1.85 5.24 -15.63
CA VAL A 273 2.08 6.49 -14.87
C VAL A 273 3.50 6.48 -14.32
N THR A 274 4.25 7.56 -14.56
CA THR A 274 5.65 7.68 -14.11
C THR A 274 5.82 8.89 -13.19
N ALA A 275 6.46 8.70 -12.04
CA ALA A 275 6.84 9.77 -11.11
C ALA A 275 8.23 9.46 -10.53
N GLY A 276 9.24 10.27 -10.85
CA GLY A 276 10.63 9.93 -10.50
C GLY A 276 11.07 8.64 -11.21
N LYS A 277 11.55 7.64 -10.45
CA LYS A 277 11.87 6.31 -10.98
C LYS A 277 10.69 5.33 -10.91
N ILE A 278 9.60 5.71 -10.23
CA ILE A 278 8.40 4.87 -10.07
C ILE A 278 7.64 4.79 -11.40
N LYS A 279 7.27 3.57 -11.82
CA LYS A 279 6.44 3.32 -13.00
C LYS A 279 5.31 2.36 -12.67
N VAL A 280 4.08 2.84 -12.71
CA VAL A 280 2.90 2.03 -12.40
C VAL A 280 2.08 1.81 -13.65
N GLU A 281 1.75 0.57 -13.95
CA GLU A 281 0.80 0.23 -15.01
C GLU A 281 -0.62 0.18 -14.45
N ILE A 282 -1.52 0.89 -15.13
CA ILE A 282 -2.96 0.87 -14.87
C ILE A 282 -3.61 0.05 -15.98
N ASP A 283 -4.28 -1.04 -15.62
CA ASP A 283 -5.00 -1.89 -16.56
C ASP A 283 -6.29 -1.19 -17.02
N VAL A 284 -6.52 -1.15 -18.34
CA VAL A 284 -7.73 -0.57 -18.94
C VAL A 284 -8.46 -1.67 -19.70
N LYS A 285 -9.68 -2.01 -19.26
CA LYS A 285 -10.49 -3.07 -19.88
C LYS A 285 -11.90 -2.59 -20.17
N GLN A 286 -12.44 -3.04 -21.29
CA GLN A 286 -13.82 -2.80 -21.67
C GLN A 286 -14.50 -4.11 -22.08
N GLU A 287 -15.60 -4.43 -21.40
CA GLU A 287 -16.39 -5.66 -21.56
C GLU A 287 -17.89 -5.38 -21.55
#